data_AF-A0A5B1RAN2-F1
#
_entry.id   AF-A0A5B1RAN2-F1
#
_cell.length_a   1.000
_cell.length_b   1.000
_cell.length_c   1.000
_cell.angle_alpha   90.00
_cell.angle_beta   90.00
_cell.angle_gamma   90.00
#
_symmetry.space_group_name_H-M   'P 1'
#
loop_
_entity.id
_entity.type
_entity.pdbx_description
1 polymer ?
#
loop_
_entity_poly.entity_id
_entity_poly.type
_entity_poly.pdbx_seq_one_letter_code
_entity_poly.pdbx_strand_id
1 'polypeptide(L)'
;MEKLKSTAAIWTNATESFIFGAKLPLIHNLDKIAKARNERHPKTQTVRRGKKKESFPENRVVKRGFSGYGSYVTLPSSPADQRKWGSWPEVPFEEVENSWFQQELIPGLLTSQIGEIRCVFAGGKFLYAFHTSPRDGGGITTEHVMTVMPLDLLC
;
A
#
# COMPACT_ATOMS: atom_id res chain seq x y z
N MET A 1 -11.74 11.61 -32.63
CA MET A 1 -12.38 10.79 -31.58
C MET A 1 -12.02 9.31 -31.64
N GLU A 2 -11.72 8.72 -32.80
CA GLU A 2 -11.46 7.28 -32.91
C GLU A 2 -10.20 6.78 -32.17
N LYS A 3 -9.14 7.60 -32.06
CA LYS A 3 -7.93 7.24 -31.29
C LYS A 3 -8.13 7.15 -29.77
N LEU A 4 -9.16 7.79 -29.22
CA LEU A 4 -9.53 7.66 -27.79
C LEU A 4 -10.31 6.37 -27.52
N LYS A 5 -10.94 5.78 -28.54
CA LYS A 5 -11.64 4.48 -28.41
C LYS A 5 -10.67 3.29 -28.40
N SER A 6 -9.51 3.41 -29.03
CA SER A 6 -8.45 2.37 -29.02
C SER A 6 -7.65 2.34 -27.72
N THR A 7 -7.62 3.44 -26.98
CA THR A 7 -7.05 3.49 -25.64
C THR A 7 -8.20 3.20 -24.68
N ALA A 8 -8.55 1.92 -24.54
CA ALA A 8 -9.57 1.52 -23.59
C ALA A 8 -9.17 2.08 -22.22
N ALA A 9 -9.88 3.11 -21.77
CA ALA A 9 -9.91 3.46 -20.38
C ALA A 9 -10.62 2.29 -19.71
N ILE A 10 -9.83 1.28 -19.29
CA ILE A 10 -10.33 0.16 -18.50
C ILE A 10 -10.61 0.73 -17.10
N TRP A 11 -11.67 1.54 -17.02
CA TRP A 11 -12.29 1.84 -15.75
C TRP A 11 -12.90 0.52 -15.30
N THR A 12 -12.37 -0.02 -14.22
CA THR A 12 -13.05 -1.11 -13.51
C THR A 12 -14.47 -0.65 -13.18
N ASN A 13 -15.40 -1.58 -13.12
CA ASN A 13 -16.78 -1.19 -12.79
C ASN A 13 -16.82 -0.50 -11.41
N ALA A 14 -17.86 0.28 -11.13
CA ALA A 14 -17.94 1.07 -9.90
C ALA A 14 -17.77 0.22 -8.63
N THR A 15 -18.29 -1.01 -8.63
CA THR A 15 -18.16 -1.95 -7.52
C THR A 15 -16.71 -2.38 -7.30
N GLU A 16 -15.99 -2.74 -8.36
CA GLU A 16 -14.57 -3.05 -8.32
C GLU A 16 -13.75 -1.83 -7.88
N SER A 17 -14.04 -0.64 -8.42
CA SER A 17 -13.40 0.61 -7.99
C SER A 17 -13.58 0.86 -6.49
N PHE A 18 -14.76 0.58 -5.94
CA PHE A 18 -15.02 0.69 -4.50
C PHE A 18 -14.25 -0.35 -3.68
N ILE A 19 -14.29 -1.62 -4.10
CA ILE A 19 -13.61 -2.73 -3.40
C ILE A 19 -12.08 -2.54 -3.42
N PHE A 20 -11.51 -2.17 -4.57
CA PHE A 20 -10.06 -1.98 -4.73
C PHE A 20 -9.57 -0.63 -4.24
N GLY A 21 -10.45 0.38 -4.15
CA GLY A 21 -10.16 1.65 -3.50
C GLY A 21 -9.97 1.52 -1.97
N ALA A 22 -10.46 0.43 -1.39
CA ALA A 22 -10.28 0.11 0.03
C ALA A 22 -9.08 -0.83 0.23
N LYS A 23 -8.10 -0.43 1.06
CA LYS A 23 -6.90 -1.26 1.27
C LYS A 23 -7.21 -2.59 1.95
N LEU A 24 -8.08 -2.60 2.96
CA LEU A 24 -8.34 -3.79 3.77
C LEU A 24 -8.98 -4.95 2.98
N PRO A 25 -10.05 -4.73 2.18
CA PRO A 25 -10.58 -5.78 1.30
C PRO A 25 -9.54 -6.32 0.31
N LEU A 26 -8.74 -5.43 -0.28
CA LEU A 26 -7.66 -5.82 -1.19
C LEU A 26 -6.62 -6.71 -0.48
N ILE A 27 -6.13 -6.28 0.69
CA ILE A 27 -5.16 -7.04 1.49
C ILE A 27 -5.72 -8.42 1.85
N HIS A 28 -6.97 -8.51 2.30
CA HIS A 28 -7.60 -9.80 2.62
C HIS A 28 -7.66 -10.75 1.42
N ASN A 29 -7.92 -10.22 0.23
CA ASN A 29 -7.91 -11.02 -1.01
C ASN A 29 -6.49 -11.48 -1.36
N LEU A 30 -5.49 -10.62 -1.20
CA LEU A 30 -4.08 -10.96 -1.42
C LEU A 30 -3.58 -12.03 -0.42
N ASP A 31 -3.96 -11.93 0.85
CA ASP A 31 -3.62 -12.92 1.88
C ASP A 31 -4.20 -14.31 1.53
N LYS A 32 -5.43 -14.36 1.01
CA LYS A 32 -6.05 -15.60 0.51
C LYS A 32 -5.28 -16.19 -0.66
N ILE A 33 -4.91 -15.37 -1.64
CA ILE A 33 -4.15 -15.81 -2.82
C ILE A 33 -2.78 -16.33 -2.39
N ALA A 34 -2.06 -15.59 -1.55
CA ALA A 34 -0.74 -15.98 -1.07
C ALA A 34 -0.80 -17.27 -0.24
N LYS A 35 -1.82 -17.46 0.60
CA LYS A 35 -2.06 -18.71 1.32
C LYS A 35 -2.33 -19.88 0.37
N ALA A 36 -3.16 -19.67 -0.67
CA ALA A 36 -3.46 -20.71 -1.65
C ALA A 36 -2.22 -21.11 -2.49
N ARG A 37 -1.31 -20.16 -2.73
CA ARG A 37 -0.07 -20.37 -3.50
C ARG A 37 1.15 -20.73 -2.64
N ASN A 38 1.00 -20.79 -1.32
CA ASN A 38 2.10 -20.96 -0.36
C ASN A 38 3.22 -19.91 -0.54
N GLU A 39 2.85 -18.67 -0.85
CA GLU A 39 3.77 -17.56 -1.09
C GLU A 39 3.93 -16.67 0.16
N ARG A 40 5.14 -16.16 0.37
CA ARG A 40 5.43 -15.22 1.47
C ARG A 40 4.89 -13.84 1.14
N HIS A 41 4.29 -13.20 2.14
CA HIS A 41 3.77 -11.83 2.04
C HIS A 41 3.84 -11.14 3.41
N PRO A 42 3.85 -9.80 3.47
CA PRO A 42 3.79 -9.06 4.73
C PRO A 42 2.47 -9.34 5.46
N LYS A 43 2.56 -9.86 6.68
CA LYS A 43 1.37 -10.10 7.50
C LYS A 43 0.72 -8.79 7.90
N THR A 44 -0.58 -8.68 7.64
CA THR A 44 -1.39 -7.53 8.03
C THR A 44 -2.35 -7.93 9.15
N GLN A 45 -2.50 -7.07 10.15
CA GLN A 45 -3.47 -7.24 11.22
C GLN A 45 -4.36 -6.01 11.28
N THR A 46 -5.68 -6.22 11.31
CA THR A 46 -6.63 -5.13 11.57
C THR A 46 -6.46 -4.65 13.01
N VAL A 47 -6.57 -3.34 13.22
CA VAL A 47 -6.54 -2.74 14.55
C VAL A 47 -7.73 -1.82 14.71
N ARG A 48 -8.31 -1.79 15.91
CA ARG A 48 -9.35 -0.82 16.23
C ARG A 48 -8.70 0.51 16.58
N ARG A 49 -9.40 1.60 16.28
CA ARG A 49 -8.99 2.93 16.74
C ARG A 49 -8.97 2.95 18.28
N GLY A 50 -7.82 3.29 18.85
CA GLY A 50 -7.67 3.45 20.29
C GLY A 50 -8.12 4.83 20.78
N LYS A 51 -8.01 5.04 22.10
CA LYS A 51 -8.36 6.33 22.72
C LYS A 51 -7.33 7.41 22.37
N LYS A 52 -7.71 8.70 22.39
CA LYS A 52 -6.82 9.82 21.98
C LYS A 52 -5.43 9.82 22.63
N LYS A 53 -5.32 9.43 23.90
CA LYS A 53 -4.05 9.39 24.65
C LYS A 53 -3.26 8.09 24.49
N GLU A 54 -3.86 7.09 23.87
CA GLU A 54 -3.27 5.77 23.68
C GLU A 54 -2.27 5.82 22.52
N SER A 55 -1.13 5.18 22.74
CA SER A 55 -0.06 5.06 21.75
C SER A 55 -0.37 3.96 20.74
N PHE A 56 0.24 4.05 19.57
CA PHE A 56 0.23 2.94 18.63
C PHE A 56 1.03 1.73 19.14
N PRO A 57 0.71 0.52 18.65
CA PRO A 57 1.49 -0.67 18.91
C PRO A 57 2.97 -0.48 18.59
N GLU A 58 3.83 -0.91 19.51
CA GLU A 58 5.28 -0.76 19.38
C GLU A 58 5.83 -1.58 18.21
N ASN A 59 6.86 -1.07 17.53
CA ASN A 59 7.56 -1.75 16.44
C ASN A 59 6.68 -2.13 15.24
N ARG A 60 5.48 -1.55 15.11
CA ARG A 60 4.57 -1.75 13.98
C ARG A 60 4.42 -0.48 13.16
N VAL A 61 4.26 -0.67 11.86
CA VAL A 61 3.78 0.40 10.97
C VAL A 61 2.26 0.42 11.07
N VAL A 62 1.66 1.56 11.42
CA VAL A 62 0.21 1.74 11.50
C VAL A 62 -0.29 2.57 10.33
N LYS A 63 -1.34 2.11 9.67
CA LYS A 63 -1.91 2.75 8.47
C LYS A 63 -3.43 2.82 8.55
N ARG A 64 -3.99 3.91 8.02
CA ARG A 64 -5.43 4.00 7.75
C ARG A 64 -5.79 3.22 6.47
N GLY A 65 -6.89 2.47 6.50
CA GLY A 65 -7.38 1.65 5.39
C GLY A 65 -7.82 2.48 4.18
N PHE A 66 -8.22 3.73 4.40
CA PHE A 66 -8.60 4.68 3.35
C PHE A 66 -7.70 5.91 3.40
N SER A 67 -6.73 5.97 2.49
CA SER A 67 -5.80 7.09 2.32
C SER A 67 -4.92 6.84 1.08
N GLY A 68 -4.34 7.89 0.50
CA GLY A 68 -3.38 7.79 -0.62
C GLY A 68 -2.02 8.40 -0.30
N TYR A 69 -1.02 8.14 -1.14
CA TYR A 69 0.27 8.85 -1.17
C TYR A 69 1.02 8.95 0.17
N GLY A 70 1.05 7.86 0.95
CA GLY A 70 1.73 7.85 2.25
C GLY A 70 1.03 8.66 3.35
N SER A 71 -0.13 9.26 3.06
CA SER A 71 -0.95 9.93 4.06
C SER A 71 -1.47 8.90 5.06
N TYR A 72 -1.49 9.26 6.34
CA TYR A 72 -1.98 8.39 7.42
C TYR A 72 -1.18 7.10 7.60
N VAL A 73 0.16 7.21 7.50
CA VAL A 73 1.12 6.15 7.81
C VAL A 73 2.01 6.62 8.95
N THR A 74 2.10 5.83 10.02
CA THR A 74 3.02 6.09 11.14
C THR A 74 4.04 4.96 11.23
N LEU A 75 5.32 5.33 11.33
CA LEU A 75 6.41 4.38 11.50
C LEU A 75 6.75 4.23 13.00
N PRO A 76 7.37 3.11 13.41
CA PRO A 76 7.93 2.97 14.76
C PRO A 76 8.92 4.10 15.12
N SER A 77 9.64 4.60 14.11
CA SER A 77 10.61 5.70 14.24
C SER A 77 9.97 7.09 14.25
N SER A 78 8.66 7.21 14.03
CA SER A 78 7.98 8.51 14.07
C SER A 78 8.06 9.13 15.48
N PRO A 79 8.08 10.48 15.57
CA PRO A 79 8.04 11.20 16.84
C PRO A 79 6.91 10.72 17.78
N ALA A 80 7.18 10.70 19.09
CA ALA A 80 6.27 10.10 20.09
C ALA A 80 4.89 10.78 20.18
N ASP A 81 4.82 12.07 19.84
CA ASP A 81 3.59 12.86 19.70
C ASP A 81 2.75 12.43 18.48
N GLN A 82 3.39 11.97 17.40
CA GLN A 82 2.73 11.47 16.20
C GLN A 82 2.27 10.01 16.35
N ARG A 83 2.85 9.25 17.27
CA ARG A 83 2.53 7.83 17.54
C ARG A 83 1.33 7.61 18.47
N LYS A 84 0.33 8.50 18.45
CA LYS A 84 -0.88 8.42 19.29
C LYS A 84 -2.13 8.52 18.43
N TRP A 85 -3.22 7.87 18.84
CA TRP A 85 -4.49 7.95 18.11
C TRP A 85 -5.06 9.37 18.03
N GLY A 86 -4.71 10.23 18.99
CA GLY A 86 -5.13 11.63 19.01
C GLY A 86 -4.42 12.53 18.00
N SER A 87 -3.31 12.10 17.38
CA SER A 87 -2.60 12.90 16.37
C SER A 87 -3.29 12.90 15.01
N TRP A 88 -4.22 11.95 14.80
CA TRP A 88 -4.94 11.79 13.54
C TRP A 88 -6.34 12.40 13.61
N PRO A 89 -6.74 13.24 12.66
CA PRO A 89 -8.08 13.79 12.64
C PRO A 89 -9.13 12.68 12.54
N GLU A 90 -10.16 12.82 13.36
CA GLU A 90 -11.38 12.02 13.25
C GLU A 90 -12.07 12.36 11.93
N VAL A 91 -12.70 11.35 11.32
CA VAL A 91 -13.54 11.55 10.14
C VAL A 91 -14.98 11.21 10.48
N PRO A 92 -15.96 11.87 9.84
CA PRO A 92 -17.38 11.68 10.16
C PRO A 92 -17.95 10.33 9.71
N PHE A 93 -17.20 9.56 8.90
CA PHE A 93 -17.64 8.28 8.37
C PHE A 93 -17.06 7.13 9.22
N GLU A 94 -17.93 6.38 9.89
CA GLU A 94 -17.54 5.33 10.84
C GLU A 94 -16.70 4.24 10.18
N GLU A 95 -17.02 3.86 8.95
CA GLU A 95 -16.31 2.83 8.18
C GLU A 95 -14.88 3.26 7.85
N VAL A 96 -14.68 4.56 7.62
CA VAL A 96 -13.35 5.13 7.37
C VAL A 96 -12.59 5.30 8.69
N GLU A 97 -13.30 5.73 9.73
CA GLU A 97 -12.75 6.02 11.05
C GLU A 97 -12.25 4.76 11.77
N ASN A 98 -12.90 3.62 11.55
CA ASN A 98 -12.55 2.34 12.14
C ASN A 98 -11.69 1.44 11.24
N SER A 99 -11.32 1.90 10.06
CA SER A 99 -10.51 1.14 9.11
C SER A 99 -9.02 1.43 9.34
N TRP A 100 -8.40 0.63 10.21
CA TRP A 100 -6.97 0.71 10.51
C TRP A 100 -6.31 -0.67 10.49
N PHE A 101 -5.03 -0.68 10.17
CA PHE A 101 -4.23 -1.90 10.19
C PHE A 101 -2.79 -1.64 10.54
N GLN A 102 -2.12 -2.71 10.94
CA GLN A 102 -0.71 -2.72 11.28
C GLN A 102 0.04 -3.80 10.52
N GLN A 103 1.32 -3.54 10.28
CA GLN A 103 2.26 -4.46 9.64
C GLN A 103 3.61 -4.41 10.36
N GLU A 104 4.42 -5.46 10.20
CA GLU A 104 5.82 -5.40 10.59
C GLU A 104 6.55 -4.37 9.75
N LEU A 105 7.45 -3.61 10.38
CA LEU A 105 8.38 -2.79 9.64
C LEU A 105 9.31 -3.72 8.84
N ILE A 106 9.41 -3.47 7.54
CA ILE A 106 10.41 -4.11 6.67
C ILE A 106 11.56 -3.09 6.54
N PRO A 107 12.69 -3.27 7.24
CA PRO A 107 13.72 -2.24 7.32
C PRO A 107 14.30 -1.85 5.95
N GLY A 108 14.37 -2.80 5.02
CA GLY A 108 14.85 -2.54 3.66
C GLY A 108 14.02 -1.50 2.90
N LEU A 109 12.73 -1.35 3.20
CA LEU A 109 11.92 -0.31 2.55
C LEU A 109 12.32 1.12 2.94
N LEU A 110 13.07 1.29 4.03
CA LEU A 110 13.54 2.59 4.51
C LEU A 110 14.90 2.98 3.92
N THR A 111 15.56 2.09 3.17
CA THR A 111 16.87 2.37 2.58
C THR A 111 16.72 2.78 1.13
N SER A 112 17.59 3.68 0.67
CA SER A 112 17.59 4.14 -0.72
C SER A 112 17.99 3.04 -1.71
N GLN A 113 18.75 2.03 -1.26
CA GLN A 113 19.26 0.93 -2.08
C GLN A 113 18.22 -0.18 -2.35
N ILE A 114 17.25 -0.38 -1.46
CA ILE A 114 16.28 -1.49 -1.59
C ILE A 114 14.91 -0.97 -1.99
N GLY A 115 14.33 -0.01 -1.26
CA GLY A 115 13.03 0.58 -1.60
C GLY A 115 11.90 -0.43 -1.87
N GLU A 116 10.96 -0.05 -2.72
CA GLU A 116 9.80 -0.84 -3.18
C GLU A 116 9.89 -1.05 -4.70
N ILE A 117 9.51 -2.23 -5.18
CA ILE A 117 9.30 -2.50 -6.61
C ILE A 117 7.79 -2.51 -6.88
N ARG A 118 7.36 -1.73 -7.86
CA ARG A 118 5.96 -1.63 -8.30
C ARG A 118 5.82 -2.24 -9.68
N CYS A 119 5.02 -3.28 -9.80
CA CYS A 119 4.75 -3.97 -11.06
C CYS A 119 3.39 -3.52 -11.62
N VAL A 120 3.36 -3.14 -12.90
CA VAL A 120 2.16 -2.70 -13.61
C VAL A 120 1.69 -3.80 -14.55
N PHE A 121 0.41 -4.13 -14.45
CA PHE A 121 -0.25 -5.13 -15.28
C PHE A 121 -1.45 -4.51 -16.00
N ALA A 122 -1.69 -4.90 -17.25
CA ALA A 122 -2.88 -4.54 -18.01
C ALA A 122 -3.49 -5.79 -18.67
N GLY A 123 -4.79 -6.00 -18.48
CA GLY A 123 -5.48 -7.19 -18.97
C GLY A 123 -4.85 -8.50 -18.47
N GLY A 124 -4.29 -8.50 -17.26
CA GLY A 124 -3.59 -9.65 -16.67
C GLY A 124 -2.16 -9.88 -17.21
N LYS A 125 -1.66 -9.04 -18.12
CA LYS A 125 -0.29 -9.13 -18.66
C LYS A 125 0.63 -8.13 -17.99
N PHE A 126 1.84 -8.55 -17.66
CA PHE A 126 2.90 -7.66 -17.18
C PHE A 126 3.26 -6.63 -18.25
N LEU A 127 3.37 -5.36 -17.87
CA LEU A 127 3.79 -4.28 -18.77
C LEU A 127 5.19 -3.77 -18.43
N TYR A 128 5.38 -3.32 -17.19
CA TYR A 128 6.65 -2.78 -16.71
C TYR A 128 6.69 -2.79 -15.18
N ALA A 129 7.88 -2.59 -14.62
CA ALA A 129 8.08 -2.36 -13.20
C ALA A 129 8.87 -1.06 -13.00
N PHE A 130 8.74 -0.46 -11.82
CA PHE A 130 9.56 0.68 -11.43
C PHE A 130 9.91 0.59 -9.95
N HIS A 131 11.06 1.17 -9.60
CA HIS A 131 11.55 1.20 -8.24
C HIS A 131 11.23 2.54 -7.61
N THR A 132 10.73 2.49 -6.39
CA THR A 132 10.48 3.68 -5.58
C THR A 132 11.22 3.55 -4.27
N SER A 133 12.08 4.52 -3.98
CA SER A 133 12.85 4.57 -2.75
C SER A 133 12.57 5.86 -1.97
N PRO A 134 12.77 5.85 -0.64
CA PRO A 134 12.82 7.07 0.14
C PRO A 134 14.00 7.93 -0.31
N ARG A 135 13.78 9.21 -0.57
CA ARG A 135 14.83 10.19 -0.84
C ARG A 135 15.36 10.76 0.48
N ASP A 136 16.65 11.08 0.54
CA ASP A 136 17.20 11.94 1.60
C ASP A 136 16.43 13.27 1.60
N GLY A 137 15.63 13.51 2.64
CA GLY A 137 14.71 14.66 2.73
C GLY A 137 13.21 14.35 2.59
N GLY A 138 12.79 13.07 2.58
CA GLY A 138 11.39 12.68 2.77
C GLY A 138 10.50 12.68 1.50
N GLY A 139 11.08 12.93 0.33
CA GLY A 139 10.40 12.72 -0.97
C GLY A 139 10.47 11.25 -1.41
N ILE A 140 9.58 10.82 -2.30
CA ILE A 140 9.69 9.51 -2.98
C ILE A 140 10.33 9.77 -4.34
N THR A 141 11.47 9.14 -4.64
CA THR A 141 12.03 9.12 -5.99
C THR A 141 11.50 7.92 -6.76
N THR A 142 11.22 8.11 -8.05
CA THR A 142 10.87 7.02 -8.96
C THR A 142 12.03 6.84 -9.93
N GLU A 143 12.68 5.69 -9.85
CA GLU A 143 13.65 5.27 -10.85
C GLU A 143 13.00 4.20 -11.72
N HIS A 144 13.00 4.43 -13.03
CA HIS A 144 12.49 3.45 -13.98
C HIS A 144 13.42 2.23 -13.96
N VAL A 145 12.95 1.13 -13.36
CA VAL A 145 13.57 -0.18 -13.56
C VAL A 145 13.12 -0.65 -14.93
N MET A 146 13.81 -0.17 -15.97
CA MET A 146 13.54 -0.65 -17.32
C MET A 146 13.79 -2.16 -17.35
N THR A 147 12.72 -2.90 -17.63
CA THR A 147 12.70 -4.30 -18.09
C THR A 147 13.41 -5.32 -17.20
N VAL A 148 12.76 -5.72 -16.10
CA VAL A 148 12.88 -7.13 -15.65
C VAL A 148 11.80 -7.90 -16.40
N MET A 149 12.16 -8.47 -17.56
CA MET A 149 11.31 -9.51 -18.16
C MET A 149 11.34 -10.73 -17.24
N PRO A 150 10.18 -11.31 -16.89
CA PRO A 150 10.15 -12.65 -16.30
C PRO A 150 10.96 -13.60 -17.20
N LEU A 151 11.95 -14.29 -16.64
CA LEU A 151 12.83 -15.21 -17.39
C LEU A 151 12.04 -16.31 -18.11
N ASP A 152 10.86 -16.64 -17.59
CA ASP A 152 9.85 -17.55 -18.11
C ASP A 152 9.14 -17.04 -19.39
N LEU A 153 9.38 -15.81 -19.82
CA LEU A 153 8.95 -15.27 -21.13
C LEU A 153 10.09 -15.13 -22.15
N LEU A 154 11.31 -15.59 -21.81
CA LEU A 154 12.48 -15.62 -22.71
C LEU A 154 12.70 -17.00 -23.37
N CYS A 155 11.74 -17.92 -23.25
CA CYS A 155 11.77 -19.24 -23.88
C CYS A 155 10.80 -19.31 -25.06
#